data_AF-A0AAV0Q4Z8-F1
#
_entry.id   AF-A0AAV0Q4Z8-F1
#
_cell.length_a   1.000
_cell.length_b   1.000
_cell.length_c   1.000
_cell.angle_alpha   90.00
_cell.angle_beta   90.00
_cell.angle_gamma   90.00
#
_symmetry.space_group_name_H-M   'P 1'
#
loop_
_entity.id
_entity.type
_entity.pdbx_description
1 polymer ?
#
loop_
_entity_poly.entity_id
_entity_poly.type
_entity_poly.pdbx_seq_one_letter_code
_entity_poly.pdbx_strand_id
1 'polypeptide(L)'
;IVPDSSNNICIEDSTIETGHDAIALKSGWDEYGISYNRPTMHVHVRDVHLKSSSGACIALGSEMSGGISDVQGDDIRMHDSRGGIELRTNRGRGGYIRRVFFSNVLMEEVEVGLVARGDMGDHPDDGFDREAVPVVQGITFRDVVGLKVGLAGNFTGAEGIRFGTICLLNVTLTSGEPWVCSGVDGFSEIVSPKPCQDLANAEKSSSSCYDVMDYSYGRSFSL
;
A
#
# COMPACT_ATOMS: atom_id res chain seq x y z
N ILE A 1 15.33 1.04 2.03
CA ILE A 1 15.31 2.42 1.47
C ILE A 1 14.14 3.16 2.09
N VAL A 2 14.34 4.39 2.56
CA VAL A 2 13.28 5.17 3.24
C VAL A 2 13.18 6.59 2.65
N PRO A 3 12.41 6.80 1.56
CA PRO A 3 12.08 8.14 1.11
C PRO A 3 11.07 8.78 2.07
N ASP A 4 11.41 9.97 2.58
CA ASP A 4 10.58 10.73 3.51
C ASP A 4 10.39 12.16 2.99
N SER A 5 9.14 12.62 2.89
CA SER A 5 8.75 13.93 2.34
C SER A 5 9.46 14.31 1.03
N SER A 6 9.51 13.37 0.08
CA SER A 6 10.36 13.42 -1.12
C SER A 6 9.54 13.33 -2.42
N ASN A 7 10.02 13.96 -3.49
CA ASN A 7 9.29 14.06 -4.77
C ASN A 7 10.14 13.55 -5.95
N ASN A 8 9.51 12.88 -6.92
CA ASN A 8 10.12 12.29 -8.12
C ASN A 8 11.21 11.27 -7.77
N ILE A 9 10.78 10.17 -7.15
CA ILE A 9 11.65 9.09 -6.71
C ILE A 9 11.55 7.94 -7.70
N CYS A 10 12.70 7.41 -8.10
CA CYS A 10 12.80 6.15 -8.83
C CYS A 10 13.68 5.18 -8.04
N ILE A 11 13.17 3.98 -7.79
CA ILE A 11 13.92 2.86 -7.21
C ILE A 11 13.83 1.72 -8.22
N GLU A 12 14.94 1.40 -8.87
CA GLU A 12 14.96 0.44 -9.98
C GLU A 12 16.17 -0.50 -9.97
N ASP A 13 16.03 -1.63 -10.67
CA ASP A 13 17.08 -2.59 -10.98
C ASP A 13 17.90 -3.03 -9.74
N SER A 14 17.20 -3.34 -8.65
CA SER A 14 17.81 -3.48 -7.32
C SER A 14 17.38 -4.74 -6.58
N THR A 15 18.35 -5.42 -5.95
CA THR A 15 18.10 -6.46 -4.94
C THR A 15 18.29 -5.87 -3.55
N ILE A 16 17.26 -5.95 -2.70
CA ILE A 16 17.25 -5.37 -1.35
C ILE A 16 16.82 -6.44 -0.36
N GLU A 17 17.75 -6.88 0.50
CA GLU A 17 17.50 -7.83 1.58
C GLU A 17 17.76 -7.16 2.92
N THR A 18 16.75 -7.14 3.79
CA THR A 18 16.84 -6.41 5.06
C THR A 18 16.15 -7.13 6.22
N GLY A 19 16.55 -6.74 7.43
CA GLY A 19 15.91 -7.23 8.65
C GLY A 19 14.46 -6.78 8.76
N HIS A 20 14.20 -5.50 8.50
CA HIS A 20 12.89 -4.84 8.60
C HIS A 20 12.37 -4.48 7.20
N ASP A 21 11.60 -3.41 7.05
CA ASP A 21 11.03 -3.00 5.76
C ASP A 21 12.12 -2.74 4.70
N ALA A 22 12.00 -3.38 3.52
CA ALA A 22 12.98 -3.22 2.44
C ALA A 22 12.85 -1.85 1.75
N ILE A 23 11.62 -1.42 1.46
CA ILE A 23 11.28 -0.07 1.00
C ILE A 23 10.17 0.48 1.90
N ALA A 24 10.38 1.63 2.54
CA ALA A 24 9.38 2.28 3.39
C ALA A 24 9.16 3.73 2.95
N LEU A 25 8.01 4.05 2.37
CA LEU A 25 7.64 5.42 2.01
C LEU A 25 7.03 6.11 3.24
N LYS A 26 7.60 7.26 3.61
CA LYS A 26 7.17 8.06 4.77
C LYS A 26 6.97 9.53 4.37
N SER A 27 6.33 10.33 5.22
CA SER A 27 6.13 11.77 5.02
C SER A 27 5.93 12.50 6.35
N GLY A 28 6.73 12.17 7.35
CA GLY A 28 6.62 12.73 8.70
C GLY A 28 5.53 12.12 9.58
N TRP A 29 5.60 12.45 10.87
CA TRP A 29 4.87 11.78 11.94
C TRP A 29 3.93 12.77 12.67
N ASP A 30 2.64 12.45 12.70
CA ASP A 30 1.55 13.18 13.38
C ASP A 30 1.58 14.70 13.13
N GLU A 31 1.42 15.52 14.15
CA GLU A 31 1.38 16.99 14.06
C GLU A 31 2.65 17.58 13.46
N TYR A 32 3.81 16.93 13.64
CA TYR A 32 5.07 17.35 13.02
C TYR A 32 5.00 17.13 11.50
N GLY A 33 4.48 15.99 11.05
CA GLY A 33 4.27 15.73 9.62
C GLY A 33 3.15 16.60 9.01
N ILE A 34 2.05 16.79 9.75
CA ILE A 34 0.92 17.64 9.34
C ILE A 34 1.38 19.09 9.18
N SER A 35 2.13 19.63 10.14
CA SER A 35 2.63 21.00 10.09
C SER A 35 3.72 21.18 9.01
N TYR A 36 4.55 20.15 8.80
CA TYR A 36 5.55 20.17 7.73
C TYR A 36 4.91 20.13 6.35
N ASN A 37 3.79 19.41 6.20
CA ASN A 37 2.92 19.39 5.02
C ASN A 37 3.68 19.15 3.71
N ARG A 38 4.66 18.25 3.73
CA ARG A 38 5.40 17.82 2.53
C ARG A 38 5.19 16.33 2.29
N PRO A 39 4.47 15.95 1.22
CA PRO A 39 4.21 14.57 0.94
C PRO A 39 5.44 13.86 0.35
N THR A 40 5.44 12.53 0.43
CA THR A 40 6.20 11.70 -0.51
C THR A 40 5.34 11.43 -1.73
N MET A 41 5.78 11.86 -2.91
CA MET A 41 4.97 11.79 -4.12
C MET A 41 5.77 11.51 -5.40
N HIS A 42 5.08 11.00 -6.42
CA HIS A 42 5.68 10.62 -7.70
C HIS A 42 6.79 9.59 -7.49
N VAL A 43 6.42 8.44 -6.96
CA VAL A 43 7.33 7.34 -6.66
C VAL A 43 7.12 6.22 -7.67
N HIS A 44 8.21 5.78 -8.30
CA HIS A 44 8.21 4.60 -9.16
C HIS A 44 9.18 3.57 -8.60
N VAL A 45 8.67 2.38 -8.25
CA VAL A 45 9.46 1.22 -7.84
C VAL A 45 9.36 0.17 -8.95
N ARG A 46 10.46 -0.16 -9.64
CA ARG A 46 10.40 -1.10 -10.77
C ARG A 46 11.58 -2.06 -10.86
N ASP A 47 11.36 -3.27 -11.35
CA ASP A 47 12.40 -4.30 -11.48
C ASP A 47 13.23 -4.48 -10.19
N VAL A 48 12.53 -4.74 -9.08
CA VAL A 48 13.17 -4.93 -7.76
C VAL A 48 12.94 -6.32 -7.21
N HIS A 49 13.96 -6.85 -6.55
CA HIS A 49 13.95 -8.13 -5.85
C HIS A 49 14.10 -7.89 -4.35
N LEU A 50 13.06 -8.20 -3.58
CA LEU A 50 12.93 -7.80 -2.18
C LEU A 50 12.89 -9.01 -1.25
N LYS A 51 13.55 -8.85 -0.09
CA LYS A 51 13.44 -9.74 1.06
C LYS A 51 13.38 -8.94 2.36
N SER A 52 12.42 -9.27 3.21
CA SER A 52 12.24 -8.67 4.54
C SER A 52 11.94 -9.73 5.59
N SER A 53 12.90 -9.99 6.49
CA SER A 53 12.75 -11.09 7.46
C SER A 53 11.75 -10.81 8.58
N SER A 54 11.49 -9.54 8.92
CA SER A 54 10.60 -9.17 10.04
C SER A 54 9.63 -8.02 9.75
N GLY A 55 9.81 -7.31 8.62
CA GLY A 55 8.93 -6.22 8.17
C GLY A 55 8.26 -6.55 6.84
N ALA A 56 7.96 -5.53 6.05
CA ALA A 56 7.39 -5.65 4.71
C ALA A 56 8.44 -5.51 3.61
N CYS A 57 8.20 -6.10 2.45
CA CYS A 57 8.97 -5.77 1.26
C CYS A 57 8.74 -4.30 0.87
N ILE A 58 7.49 -3.85 0.86
CA ILE A 58 7.13 -2.46 0.59
C ILE A 58 6.11 -1.99 1.62
N ALA A 59 6.46 -0.98 2.41
CA ALA A 59 5.57 -0.31 3.35
C ALA A 59 5.30 1.13 2.91
N LEU A 60 4.04 1.54 2.96
CA LEU A 60 3.62 2.94 2.88
C LEU A 60 3.12 3.34 4.27
N GLY A 61 3.88 4.20 4.97
CA GLY A 61 3.64 4.55 6.37
C GLY A 61 4.51 3.76 7.37
N SER A 62 4.21 3.79 8.67
CA SER A 62 3.03 4.42 9.29
C SER A 62 3.09 5.95 9.37
N GLU A 63 4.28 6.53 9.25
CA GLU A 63 4.57 7.96 9.37
C GLU A 63 4.26 8.62 8.02
N MET A 64 2.97 8.82 7.75
CA MET A 64 2.42 9.28 6.47
C MET A 64 1.70 10.63 6.55
N SER A 65 1.97 11.41 7.60
CA SER A 65 1.16 12.55 8.01
C SER A 65 1.22 13.75 7.05
N GLY A 66 2.31 13.92 6.32
CA GLY A 66 2.44 14.87 5.21
C GLY A 66 1.80 14.40 3.90
N GLY A 67 1.44 13.11 3.83
CA GLY A 67 0.80 12.46 2.68
C GLY A 67 1.73 11.60 1.83
N ILE A 68 1.19 10.51 1.29
CA ILE A 68 1.82 9.65 0.29
C ILE A 68 0.89 9.57 -0.92
N SER A 69 1.37 9.93 -2.10
CA SER A 69 0.55 9.80 -3.31
C SER A 69 1.29 9.61 -4.61
N ASP A 70 0.61 9.12 -5.65
CA ASP A 70 1.19 8.88 -6.96
C ASP A 70 2.34 7.88 -6.85
N VAL A 71 2.04 6.70 -6.28
CA VAL A 71 2.99 5.59 -6.13
C VAL A 71 2.66 4.55 -7.18
N GLN A 72 3.63 4.25 -8.03
CA GLN A 72 3.59 3.18 -9.00
C GLN A 72 4.63 2.12 -8.64
N GLY A 73 4.23 0.85 -8.66
CA GLY A 73 5.14 -0.27 -8.56
C GLY A 73 4.87 -1.28 -9.66
N ASP A 74 5.90 -1.68 -10.42
CA ASP A 74 5.77 -2.72 -11.45
C ASP A 74 6.99 -3.64 -11.49
N ASP A 75 6.81 -4.88 -11.94
CA ASP A 75 7.89 -5.86 -12.04
C ASP A 75 8.60 -6.11 -10.69
N ILE A 76 7.83 -6.43 -9.66
CA ILE A 76 8.35 -6.60 -8.29
C ILE A 76 8.38 -8.08 -7.92
N ARG A 77 9.52 -8.58 -7.45
CA ARG A 77 9.68 -9.94 -6.91
C ARG A 77 9.95 -9.88 -5.41
N MET A 78 9.21 -10.65 -4.63
CA MET A 78 9.31 -10.73 -3.17
C MET A 78 9.50 -12.19 -2.77
N HIS A 79 10.47 -12.49 -1.91
CA HIS A 79 10.72 -13.87 -1.47
C HIS A 79 11.09 -13.96 0.00
N ASP A 80 10.83 -15.11 0.64
CA ASP A 80 11.23 -15.45 2.01
C ASP A 80 10.98 -14.29 3.01
N SER A 81 9.77 -13.74 2.99
CA SER A 81 9.48 -12.47 3.66
C SER A 81 8.28 -12.56 4.59
N ARG A 82 8.30 -11.75 5.64
CA ARG A 82 7.16 -11.66 6.56
C ARG A 82 5.97 -10.94 5.90
N GLY A 83 6.20 -9.73 5.39
CA GLY A 83 5.17 -8.93 4.71
C GLY A 83 5.50 -8.70 3.23
N GLY A 84 4.47 -8.74 2.39
CA GLY A 84 4.54 -8.29 0.99
C GLY A 84 4.42 -6.78 0.88
N ILE A 85 3.23 -6.29 0.53
CA ILE A 85 2.92 -4.85 0.41
C ILE A 85 1.98 -4.42 1.54
N GLU A 86 2.36 -3.38 2.28
CA GLU A 86 1.59 -2.90 3.42
C GLU A 86 1.30 -1.40 3.36
N LEU A 87 0.03 -1.04 3.59
CA LEU A 87 -0.42 0.33 3.84
C LEU A 87 -0.68 0.46 5.34
N ARG A 88 0.09 1.33 6.02
CA ARG A 88 0.06 1.45 7.47
C ARG A 88 -0.34 2.86 7.85
N THR A 89 -1.30 2.98 8.76
CA THR A 89 -1.66 4.26 9.37
C THR A 89 -2.25 4.04 10.75
N ASN A 90 -2.40 5.11 11.52
CA ASN A 90 -3.11 5.13 12.79
C ASN A 90 -3.95 6.40 12.92
N ARG A 91 -4.91 6.41 13.85
CA ARG A 91 -5.65 7.63 14.23
C ARG A 91 -4.65 8.61 14.83
N GLY A 92 -4.70 9.89 14.46
CA GLY A 92 -3.68 10.86 14.82
C GLY A 92 -2.73 11.23 13.69
N ARG A 93 -2.57 10.32 12.70
CA ARG A 93 -1.68 10.58 11.57
C ARG A 93 -2.19 11.71 10.67
N GLY A 94 -3.51 11.87 10.53
CA GLY A 94 -4.08 12.72 9.49
C GLY A 94 -3.56 12.33 8.10
N GLY A 95 -3.33 13.31 7.23
CA GLY A 95 -2.71 13.06 5.93
C GLY A 95 -3.50 12.08 5.04
N TYR A 96 -2.79 11.44 4.11
CA TYR A 96 -3.40 10.50 3.18
C TYR A 96 -2.42 9.48 2.58
N ILE A 97 -2.93 8.32 2.18
CA ILE A 97 -2.29 7.42 1.21
C ILE A 97 -3.27 7.30 0.03
N ARG A 98 -2.90 7.80 -1.16
CA ARG A 98 -3.84 7.77 -2.30
C ARG A 98 -3.16 7.62 -3.65
N ARG A 99 -3.90 7.13 -4.65
CA ARG A 99 -3.40 6.97 -6.03
C ARG A 99 -2.16 6.09 -6.03
N VAL A 100 -2.36 4.85 -5.58
CA VAL A 100 -1.32 3.81 -5.47
C VAL A 100 -1.68 2.69 -6.42
N PHE A 101 -0.74 2.31 -7.28
CA PHE A 101 -0.92 1.26 -8.26
C PHE A 101 0.28 0.31 -8.24
N PHE A 102 0.02 -0.96 -7.96
CA PHE A 102 1.00 -2.03 -8.06
C PHE A 102 0.57 -3.03 -9.12
N SER A 103 1.45 -3.34 -10.07
CA SER A 103 1.21 -4.33 -11.12
C SER A 103 2.35 -5.33 -11.27
N ASN A 104 2.06 -6.52 -11.80
CA ASN A 104 3.07 -7.56 -12.05
C ASN A 104 3.96 -7.82 -10.83
N VAL A 105 3.33 -8.30 -9.75
CA VAL A 105 4.00 -8.62 -8.50
C VAL A 105 4.04 -10.12 -8.29
N LEU A 106 5.23 -10.68 -8.07
CA LEU A 106 5.44 -12.08 -7.69
C LEU A 106 5.85 -12.16 -6.23
N MET A 107 5.14 -12.98 -5.44
CA MET A 107 5.43 -13.27 -4.04
C MET A 107 5.69 -14.77 -3.86
N GLU A 108 6.80 -15.15 -3.25
CA GLU A 108 7.14 -16.55 -2.96
C GLU A 108 7.52 -16.72 -1.49
N GLU A 109 6.88 -17.65 -0.77
CA GLU A 109 7.14 -17.87 0.68
C GLU A 109 6.96 -16.58 1.50
N VAL A 110 5.81 -15.91 1.35
CA VAL A 110 5.48 -14.66 2.06
C VAL A 110 4.43 -14.90 3.14
N GLU A 111 4.67 -14.54 4.40
CA GLU A 111 3.71 -14.86 5.47
C GLU A 111 2.38 -14.11 5.31
N VAL A 112 2.41 -12.81 4.94
CA VAL A 112 1.20 -12.01 4.66
C VAL A 112 1.38 -11.22 3.36
N GLY A 113 0.51 -11.47 2.37
CA GLY A 113 0.64 -10.92 1.03
C GLY A 113 0.37 -9.41 0.95
N LEU A 114 -0.90 -9.03 1.11
CA LEU A 114 -1.35 -7.64 0.99
C LEU A 114 -1.98 -7.13 2.30
N VAL A 115 -1.58 -5.96 2.77
CA VAL A 115 -2.06 -5.41 4.04
C VAL A 115 -2.50 -3.96 3.89
N ALA A 116 -3.63 -3.60 4.48
CA ALA A 116 -3.91 -2.23 4.92
C ALA A 116 -4.39 -2.26 6.38
N ARG A 117 -3.74 -1.50 7.24
CA ARG A 117 -4.03 -1.50 8.68
C ARG A 117 -4.11 -0.07 9.22
N GLY A 118 -5.23 0.21 9.92
CA GLY A 118 -5.57 1.52 10.45
C GLY A 118 -5.19 1.73 11.92
N ASP A 119 -4.55 0.74 12.52
CA ASP A 119 -4.17 0.64 13.93
C ASP A 119 -2.66 0.35 14.10
N MET A 120 -1.83 0.84 13.18
CA MET A 120 -0.40 0.50 13.12
C MET A 120 0.51 1.69 13.42
N GLY A 121 1.46 1.47 14.33
CA GLY A 121 2.50 2.42 14.72
C GLY A 121 2.13 3.25 15.95
N ASP A 122 3.16 3.71 16.67
CA ASP A 122 3.03 4.50 17.90
C ASP A 122 2.85 6.00 17.60
N HIS A 123 2.79 6.83 18.64
CA HIS A 123 2.86 8.28 18.55
C HIS A 123 4.18 8.77 19.16
N PRO A 124 4.76 9.89 18.68
CA PRO A 124 6.03 10.40 19.20
C PRO A 124 5.87 10.90 20.64
N ASP A 125 4.67 11.37 21.00
CA ASP A 125 4.27 11.84 22.31
C ASP A 125 2.73 11.80 22.45
N ASP A 126 2.18 12.27 23.57
CA ASP A 126 0.73 12.30 23.85
C ASP A 126 -0.01 13.52 23.27
N GLY A 127 0.70 14.42 22.59
CA GLY A 127 0.21 15.69 22.04
C GLY A 127 -0.43 15.60 20.66
N PHE A 128 -0.40 14.44 20.02
CA PHE A 128 -0.97 14.23 18.69
C PHE A 128 -2.48 14.53 18.64
N ASP A 129 -2.93 15.05 17.50
CA ASP A 129 -4.34 15.37 17.29
C ASP A 129 -5.17 14.11 17.09
N ARG A 130 -5.88 13.68 18.15
CA ARG A 130 -6.75 12.49 18.11
C ARG A 130 -7.89 12.60 17.10
N GLU A 131 -8.23 13.78 16.61
CA GLU A 131 -9.25 13.97 15.58
C GLU A 131 -8.67 13.96 14.16
N ALA A 132 -7.35 13.89 14.01
CA ALA A 132 -6.68 13.74 12.73
C ALA A 132 -6.84 12.33 12.16
N VAL A 133 -7.90 12.12 11.38
CA VAL A 133 -8.21 10.85 10.73
C VAL A 133 -7.52 10.75 9.36
N PRO A 134 -6.70 9.71 9.10
CA PRO A 134 -6.07 9.49 7.80
C PRO A 134 -7.05 9.06 6.72
N VAL A 135 -6.76 9.45 5.47
CA VAL A 135 -7.53 9.01 4.29
C VAL A 135 -6.70 8.01 3.47
N VAL A 136 -7.20 6.79 3.29
CA VAL A 136 -6.57 5.79 2.40
C VAL A 136 -7.56 5.41 1.30
N GLN A 137 -7.26 5.72 0.03
CA GLN A 137 -8.19 5.48 -1.08
C GLN A 137 -7.52 5.47 -2.45
N GLY A 138 -8.13 4.82 -3.44
CA GLY A 138 -7.59 4.76 -4.80
C GLY A 138 -6.32 3.92 -4.82
N ILE A 139 -6.44 2.71 -4.28
CA ILE A 139 -5.38 1.70 -4.23
C ILE A 139 -5.75 0.62 -5.23
N THR A 140 -4.83 0.20 -6.08
CA THR A 140 -5.06 -0.89 -7.04
C THR A 140 -3.88 -1.84 -7.05
N PHE A 141 -4.19 -3.12 -6.89
CA PHE A 141 -3.27 -4.23 -7.10
C PHE A 141 -3.75 -4.99 -8.33
N ARG A 142 -2.90 -5.08 -9.35
CA ARG A 142 -3.19 -5.74 -10.62
C ARG A 142 -2.15 -6.82 -10.90
N ASP A 143 -2.54 -7.96 -11.45
CA ASP A 143 -1.59 -9.01 -11.88
C ASP A 143 -0.62 -9.41 -10.76
N VAL A 144 -1.17 -9.81 -9.60
CA VAL A 144 -0.39 -10.23 -8.43
C VAL A 144 -0.47 -11.73 -8.30
N VAL A 145 0.67 -12.41 -8.27
CA VAL A 145 0.79 -13.85 -8.10
C VAL A 145 1.58 -14.17 -6.84
N GLY A 146 1.03 -15.00 -5.97
CA GLY A 146 1.63 -15.44 -4.73
C GLY A 146 1.68 -16.96 -4.65
N LEU A 147 2.86 -17.49 -4.38
CA LEU A 147 3.15 -18.91 -4.16
C LEU A 147 3.52 -19.12 -2.69
N LYS A 148 2.76 -19.97 -1.99
CA LYS A 148 2.93 -20.22 -0.55
C LYS A 148 2.85 -18.95 0.29
N VAL A 149 1.76 -18.21 0.10
CA VAL A 149 1.42 -17.03 0.91
C VAL A 149 0.61 -17.46 2.12
N GLY A 150 1.03 -17.14 3.35
CA GLY A 150 0.37 -17.62 4.56
C GLY A 150 -1.04 -17.05 4.77
N LEU A 151 -1.19 -15.74 4.66
CA LEU A 151 -2.46 -15.01 4.64
C LEU A 151 -2.52 -14.15 3.38
N ALA A 152 -3.54 -14.32 2.54
CA ALA A 152 -3.62 -13.59 1.27
C ALA A 152 -3.70 -12.07 1.51
N GLY A 153 -4.53 -11.64 2.46
CA GLY A 153 -4.44 -10.26 2.92
C GLY A 153 -5.19 -9.91 4.20
N ASN A 154 -4.81 -8.78 4.76
CA ASN A 154 -5.40 -8.20 5.97
C ASN A 154 -5.71 -6.71 5.74
N PHE A 155 -6.98 -6.40 5.52
CA PHE A 155 -7.49 -5.05 5.33
C PHE A 155 -8.39 -4.68 6.51
N THR A 156 -7.78 -4.28 7.62
CA THR A 156 -8.49 -3.95 8.86
C THR A 156 -8.32 -2.46 9.18
N GLY A 157 -9.41 -1.71 9.05
CA GLY A 157 -9.51 -0.33 9.51
C GLY A 157 -9.50 -0.23 11.04
N ALA A 158 -9.75 0.97 11.54
CA ALA A 158 -9.81 1.26 12.98
C ALA A 158 -10.94 2.24 13.27
N GLU A 159 -11.10 2.66 14.52
CA GLU A 159 -12.17 3.59 14.92
C GLU A 159 -12.10 4.91 14.15
N GLY A 160 -13.08 5.13 13.26
CA GLY A 160 -13.14 6.28 12.36
C GLY A 160 -12.29 6.16 11.09
N ILE A 161 -11.41 5.15 10.99
CA ILE A 161 -10.55 4.91 9.82
C ILE A 161 -11.20 3.85 8.95
N ARG A 162 -11.71 4.29 7.81
CA ARG A 162 -12.19 3.42 6.74
C ARG A 162 -11.30 3.54 5.53
N PHE A 163 -10.98 2.40 4.92
CA PHE A 163 -10.30 2.39 3.64
C PHE A 163 -11.33 2.58 2.53
N GLY A 164 -11.15 3.64 1.75
CA GLY A 164 -11.89 3.87 0.51
C GLY A 164 -11.49 2.85 -0.56
N THR A 165 -11.84 3.11 -1.82
CA THR A 165 -11.71 2.13 -2.92
C THR A 165 -10.32 1.48 -2.98
N ILE A 166 -10.27 0.20 -2.59
CA ILE A 166 -9.16 -0.73 -2.86
C ILE A 166 -9.63 -1.69 -3.96
N CYS A 167 -8.83 -1.83 -5.02
CA CYS A 167 -9.10 -2.73 -6.13
C CYS A 167 -8.12 -3.89 -6.20
N LEU A 168 -8.64 -5.09 -6.42
CA LEU A 168 -7.88 -6.31 -6.67
C LEU A 168 -8.25 -6.86 -8.06
N LEU A 169 -7.33 -6.81 -9.01
CA LEU A 169 -7.58 -7.21 -10.40
C LEU A 169 -6.59 -8.30 -10.80
N ASN A 170 -7.07 -9.50 -11.14
CA ASN A 170 -6.20 -10.63 -11.47
C ASN A 170 -5.17 -10.92 -10.36
N VAL A 171 -5.65 -11.24 -9.15
CA VAL A 171 -4.83 -11.48 -7.96
C VAL A 171 -4.97 -12.94 -7.54
N THR A 172 -3.90 -13.71 -7.55
CA THR A 172 -3.87 -15.11 -7.14
C THR A 172 -2.81 -15.33 -6.06
N LEU A 173 -3.22 -15.51 -4.80
CA LEU A 173 -2.32 -15.70 -3.65
C LEU A 173 -2.57 -17.09 -3.05
N THR A 174 -1.74 -18.07 -3.41
CA THR A 174 -1.95 -19.47 -3.03
C THR A 174 -1.43 -19.76 -1.62
N SER A 175 -2.28 -20.40 -0.79
CA SER A 175 -2.03 -21.04 0.52
C SER A 175 -2.63 -20.36 1.76
N GLY A 176 -2.79 -21.17 2.82
CA GLY A 176 -3.20 -20.78 4.18
C GLY A 176 -4.62 -20.23 4.34
N GLU A 177 -4.73 -18.99 4.80
CA GLU A 177 -5.97 -18.29 5.15
C GLU A 177 -6.32 -17.22 4.09
N PRO A 178 -7.61 -17.01 3.78
CA PRO A 178 -8.02 -16.19 2.65
C PRO A 178 -7.81 -14.69 2.92
N TRP A 179 -8.72 -14.04 3.63
CA TRP A 179 -8.68 -12.60 3.80
C TRP A 179 -9.28 -12.22 5.15
N VAL A 180 -8.71 -11.22 5.80
CA VAL A 180 -9.31 -10.56 6.97
C VAL A 180 -9.68 -9.14 6.56
N CYS A 181 -10.96 -8.80 6.67
CA CYS A 181 -11.45 -7.49 6.27
C CYS A 181 -12.37 -6.87 7.32
N SER A 182 -12.17 -5.59 7.59
CA SER A 182 -13.05 -4.76 8.41
C SER A 182 -12.86 -3.30 8.05
N GLY A 183 -13.93 -2.56 7.81
CA GLY A 183 -13.84 -1.12 7.51
C GLY A 183 -13.15 -0.79 6.18
N VAL A 184 -13.25 -1.68 5.18
CA VAL A 184 -12.76 -1.48 3.81
C VAL A 184 -13.94 -1.46 2.84
N ASP A 185 -13.77 -0.84 1.68
CA ASP A 185 -14.73 -0.88 0.58
C ASP A 185 -13.98 -0.92 -0.76
N GLY A 186 -14.34 -1.84 -1.66
CA GLY A 186 -13.50 -2.14 -2.81
C GLY A 186 -14.18 -2.92 -3.93
N PHE A 187 -13.40 -3.18 -4.96
CA PHE A 187 -13.79 -3.96 -6.13
C PHE A 187 -12.77 -5.07 -6.38
N SER A 188 -13.24 -6.24 -6.78
CA SER A 188 -12.38 -7.38 -7.06
C SER A 188 -12.82 -8.09 -8.34
N GLU A 189 -11.87 -8.41 -9.21
CA GLU A 189 -12.10 -9.13 -10.47
C GLU A 189 -11.00 -10.19 -10.64
N ILE A 190 -11.40 -11.46 -10.86
CA ILE A 190 -10.46 -12.58 -11.01
C ILE A 190 -9.50 -12.66 -9.81
N VAL A 191 -10.05 -12.90 -8.62
CA VAL A 191 -9.28 -12.96 -7.36
C VAL A 191 -9.41 -14.34 -6.72
N SER A 192 -8.28 -14.94 -6.37
CA SER A 192 -8.18 -16.22 -5.67
C SER A 192 -7.14 -16.13 -4.54
N PRO A 193 -7.45 -16.53 -3.30
CA PRO A 193 -8.73 -17.02 -2.81
C PRO A 193 -9.82 -15.94 -2.86
N LYS A 194 -11.09 -16.36 -2.77
CA LYS A 194 -12.23 -15.43 -2.87
C LYS A 194 -12.12 -14.32 -1.81
N PRO A 195 -12.17 -13.02 -2.20
CA PRO A 195 -12.05 -11.91 -1.27
C PRO A 195 -13.28 -11.75 -0.38
N CYS A 196 -13.14 -10.96 0.69
CA CYS A 196 -14.26 -10.56 1.55
C CYS A 196 -15.33 -9.83 0.75
N GLN A 197 -16.57 -9.84 1.25
CA GLN A 197 -17.69 -9.14 0.60
C GLN A 197 -17.44 -7.63 0.48
N ASP A 198 -16.77 -7.02 1.45
CA ASP A 198 -16.38 -5.62 1.45
C ASP A 198 -15.48 -5.21 0.27
N LEU A 199 -14.71 -6.16 -0.27
CA LEU A 199 -13.84 -5.97 -1.43
C LEU A 199 -14.48 -6.41 -2.74
N ALA A 200 -15.69 -6.94 -2.70
CA ALA A 200 -16.44 -7.44 -3.84
C ALA A 200 -17.77 -6.69 -3.98
N ASN A 201 -17.73 -5.36 -3.83
CA ASN A 201 -18.92 -4.52 -3.90
C ASN A 201 -19.50 -4.54 -5.33
N ALA A 202 -20.73 -5.05 -5.48
CA ALA A 202 -21.39 -5.24 -6.76
C ALA A 202 -21.79 -3.92 -7.46
N GLU A 203 -21.80 -2.80 -6.75
CA GLU A 203 -22.07 -1.47 -7.33
C GLU A 203 -20.83 -0.84 -7.96
N LYS A 204 -19.65 -1.40 -7.68
CA LYS A 204 -18.38 -0.95 -8.25
C LYS A 204 -18.01 -1.78 -9.47
N SER A 205 -17.26 -1.16 -10.37
CA SER A 205 -16.68 -1.79 -11.55
C SER A 205 -15.21 -1.42 -11.67
N SER A 206 -14.53 -1.97 -12.66
CA SER A 206 -13.14 -1.63 -12.98
C SER A 206 -12.91 -0.13 -13.22
N SER A 207 -13.93 0.64 -13.63
CA SER A 207 -13.83 2.10 -13.80
C SER A 207 -13.76 2.88 -12.48
N SER A 208 -14.00 2.24 -11.34
CA SER A 208 -13.82 2.84 -10.01
C SER A 208 -12.38 2.70 -9.49
N CYS A 209 -11.57 1.85 -10.14
CA CYS A 209 -10.20 1.61 -9.77
C CYS A 209 -9.30 2.73 -10.26
N TYR A 210 -8.26 3.01 -9.49
CA TYR A 210 -7.21 3.93 -9.91
C TYR A 210 -6.33 3.24 -10.95
N ASP A 211 -6.07 3.89 -12.08
CA ASP A 211 -5.17 3.40 -13.12
C ASP A 211 -4.13 4.47 -13.48
N VAL A 212 -2.93 4.03 -13.84
CA VAL A 212 -1.81 4.91 -14.23
C VAL A 212 -2.11 5.62 -15.57
N MET A 213 -2.99 5.06 -16.41
CA MET A 213 -3.40 5.71 -17.67
C MET A 213 -4.11 7.07 -17.49
N ASP A 214 -4.70 7.34 -16.32
CA ASP A 214 -5.23 8.67 -15.98
C ASP A 214 -4.12 9.75 -15.90
N TYR A 215 -2.87 9.33 -15.76
CA TYR A 215 -1.70 10.20 -15.72
C TYR A 215 -1.18 10.57 -17.13
N SER A 216 -1.29 9.65 -18.09
CA SER A 216 -0.77 9.77 -19.46
C SER A 216 -1.49 10.84 -20.29
N TYR A 217 -2.79 11.04 -20.06
CA TYR A 217 -3.59 12.05 -20.78
C TYR A 217 -3.27 13.50 -20.37
N GLY A 218 -2.50 13.71 -19.29
CA GLY A 218 -2.09 15.05 -18.82
C GLY A 218 -0.71 15.52 -19.26
N ARG A 219 0.09 14.68 -19.94
CA ARG A 219 1.46 15.01 -20.36
C ARG A 219 1.68 14.75 -21.86
N SER A 220 1.17 15.66 -22.69
CA SER A 220 1.84 15.98 -23.95
C SER A 220 3.17 16.65 -23.58
N PHE A 221 4.24 15.86 -23.48
CA PHE A 221 5.59 16.42 -23.58
C PHE A 221 5.81 16.79 -25.04
N SER A 222 5.59 18.06 -25.38
CA SER A 222 6.25 18.67 -26.53
C SER A 222 7.73 18.76 -26.20
N LEU A 223 8.55 17.99 -26.92
CA LEU A 223 9.99 18.22 -27.06
C LEU A 223 10.26 19.59 -27.71
#